data_AF-K1XM74-F1
#
_entry.id   AF-K1XM74-F1
#
_cell.length_a   1.000
_cell.length_b   1.000
_cell.length_c   1.000
_cell.angle_alpha   90.00
_cell.angle_beta   90.00
_cell.angle_gamma   90.00
#
_symmetry.space_group_name_H-M   'P 1'
#
loop_
_entity.id
_entity.type
_entity.pdbx_description
1 polymer ?
#
loop_
_entity_poly.entity_id
_entity_poly.type
_entity_poly.pdbx_seq_one_letter_code
_entity_poly.pdbx_strand_id
1 'polypeptide(L)' 'MATSYCPKRGDLVWLTFNPQAGHEQSGHRPALVLSHESYNRKVGLALL' A
#
# COMPACT_ATOMS: atom_id res chain seq x y z
N MET A 1 16.17 -1.21 -17.13
CA MET A 1 14.84 -0.74 -16.69
C MET A 1 14.64 -1.22 -15.27
N ALA A 2 14.36 -0.33 -14.31
CA ALA A 2 14.08 -0.75 -12.93
C ALA A 2 12.76 -1.52 -12.90
N THR A 3 12.72 -2.64 -12.19
CA THR A 3 11.48 -3.41 -11.99
C THR A 3 10.50 -2.57 -11.20
N SER A 4 9.24 -2.49 -11.63
CA SER A 4 8.19 -1.83 -10.85
C SER A 4 8.14 -2.42 -9.44
N TYR A 5 8.16 -1.55 -8.44
CA TYR A 5 8.11 -1.93 -7.03
C TYR A 5 6.77 -2.63 -6.73
N CYS A 6 6.84 -3.79 -6.06
CA CYS A 6 5.70 -4.49 -5.49
C CYS A 6 5.94 -4.62 -3.99
N PRO A 7 5.05 -4.08 -3.12
CA PRO A 7 5.24 -4.16 -1.68
C PRO A 7 5.25 -5.62 -1.20
N LYS A 8 6.16 -5.96 -0.28
CA LYS A 8 6.22 -7.27 0.38
C LYS A 8 5.90 -7.15 1.87
N ARG A 9 5.47 -8.25 2.47
CA ARG A 9 5.18 -8.34 3.91
C ARG A 9 6.33 -7.80 4.74
N GLY A 10 6.03 -6.90 5.67
CA GLY A 10 7.00 -6.25 6.54
C GLY A 10 7.53 -4.90 6.03
N ASP A 11 7.25 -4.53 4.77
CA ASP A 11 7.61 -3.20 4.27
C ASP A 11 6.75 -2.13 4.95
N LEU A 12 7.36 -0.98 5.28
CA LEU A 12 6.66 0.24 5.67
C LEU A 12 6.48 1.12 4.42
N VAL A 13 5.23 1.45 4.08
CA VAL A 13 4.91 2.20 2.86
C VAL A 13 4.13 3.47 3.17
N TRP A 14 4.24 4.48 2.32
CA TRP A 14 3.41 5.68 2.37
C TRP A 14 2.15 5.50 1.54
N LEU A 15 0.99 5.65 2.16
CA LEU A 15 -0.31 5.69 1.50
C LEU A 15 -0.79 7.11 1.32
N THR A 16 -1.55 7.36 0.27
CA THR A 16 -2.20 8.66 0.01
C THR A 16 -3.70 8.52 0.20
N PHE A 17 -4.26 9.27 1.15
CA PHE A 17 -5.71 9.30 1.43
C PHE A 17 -6.36 10.58 0.88
N ASN A 18 -6.06 10.92 -0.38
CA ASN A 18 -6.63 12.09 -1.05
C ASN A 18 -7.14 11.71 -2.45
N PRO A 19 -8.37 12.10 -2.83
CA PRO A 19 -9.39 12.76 -1.99
C PRO A 19 -9.96 11.82 -0.92
N GLN A 20 -10.50 12.39 0.16
CA GLN A 20 -11.22 11.64 1.20
C GLN A 20 -12.72 11.94 1.14
N ALA A 21 -13.56 11.00 1.58
CA ALA A 21 -14.98 11.24 1.77
C ALA A 21 -15.27 11.57 3.25
N GLY A 22 -15.81 12.76 3.53
CA GLY A 22 -16.23 13.15 4.88
C GLY A 22 -15.07 13.17 5.89
N HIS A 23 -15.24 12.43 7.00
CA HIS A 23 -14.32 12.37 8.14
C HIS A 23 -13.33 11.18 8.08
N GLU A 24 -13.13 10.60 6.89
CA GLU A 24 -12.06 9.62 6.68
C GLU A 24 -10.66 10.21 6.98
N GLN A 25 -9.66 9.35 7.10
CA GLN A 25 -8.28 9.81 7.28
C GLN A 25 -7.82 10.59 6.04
N SER A 26 -6.99 11.62 6.24
CA SER A 26 -6.43 12.49 5.18
C SER A 26 -4.93 12.30 4.99
N GLY A 27 -4.42 12.73 3.83
CA GLY A 27 -2.99 12.98 3.65
C GLY A 27 -2.14 11.73 3.47
N HIS A 28 -0.85 11.83 3.78
CA HIS A 28 0.08 10.72 3.71
C HIS A 28 0.13 9.97 5.05
N ARG A 29 -0.08 8.65 5.02
CA ARG A 29 -0.05 7.80 6.21
C ARG A 29 0.91 6.64 6.02
N PRO A 30 1.81 6.37 6.98
CA PRO A 30 2.60 5.16 6.95
C PRO A 30 1.70 3.95 7.22
N ALA A 31 1.94 2.83 6.53
CA ALA A 31 1.27 1.56 6.75
C ALA A 31 2.25 0.39 6.65
N LEU A 32 1.95 -0.71 7.31
CA LEU A 32 2.81 -1.90 7.36
C LEU A 32 2.20 -3.00 6.49
N VAL A 33 2.90 -3.45 5.45
CA VAL A 33 2.36 -4.50 4.58
C VAL A 33 2.24 -5.83 5.34
N LEU A 34 1.02 -6.38 5.39
CA LEU A 34 0.72 -7.66 6.05
C LEU A 34 0.63 -8.83 5.07
N SER A 35 0.30 -8.54 3.82
CA SER A 35 0.09 -9.49 2.72
C SER A 35 1.39 -9.95 2.05
N HIS A 36 1.40 -11.16 1.48
CA HIS A 36 2.56 -11.69 0.76
C HIS A 36 2.70 -11.08 -0.64
N GLU A 37 3.95 -10.91 -1.10
CA GLU A 37 4.27 -10.35 -2.42
C GLU A 37 3.60 -11.11 -3.58
N SER A 38 3.43 -12.44 -3.46
CA SER A 38 2.76 -13.26 -4.47
C SER A 38 1.28 -12.90 -4.67
N TYR A 39 0.57 -12.57 -3.58
CA TYR A 39 -0.79 -12.04 -3.64
C TYR A 39 -0.79 -10.63 -4.24
N ASN A 40 0.12 -9.77 -3.74
CA ASN A 40 0.19 -8.37 -4.15
C ASN A 40 0.48 -8.22 -5.66
N ARG A 41 1.42 -9.01 -6.19
CA ARG A 41 1.76 -9.02 -7.61
C ARG A 41 0.65 -9.59 -8.48
N LYS A 42 -0.10 -10.58 -7.98
CA LYS A 42 -1.17 -11.22 -8.75
C LYS A 42 -2.42 -10.35 -8.85
N VAL A 43 -2.77 -9.65 -7.76
CA VAL A 43 -4.05 -8.91 -7.67
C VAL A 43 -3.86 -7.40 -7.88
N GLY A 44 -2.66 -6.87 -7.68
CA GLY A 44 -2.40 -5.43 -7.72
C GLY A 44 -2.91 -4.68 -6.49
N LEU A 45 -3.23 -5.39 -5.41
CA LEU A 45 -3.71 -4.86 -4.13
C LEU A 45 -2.85 -5.40 -2.98
N ALA A 46 -2.81 -4.69 -1.86
CA ALA A 46 -2.12 -5.13 -0.65
C ALA A 46 -3.02 -4.98 0.58
N LEU A 47 -2.87 -5.91 1.52
CA LEU A 47 -3.36 -5.78 2.90
C LEU A 47 -2.25 -5.16 3.76
N LEU A 48 -2.61 -4.13 4.52
CA LEU A 48 -1.73 -3.19 5.23
C LEU A 48 -2.18 -2.97 6.68
#